data_AF-A0A2V8K627-F1
#
_entry.id   AF-A0A2V8K627-F1
#
_cell.length_a   1.000
_cell.length_b   1.000
_cell.length_c   1.000
_cell.angle_alpha   90.00
_cell.angle_beta   90.00
_cell.angle_gamma   90.00
#
_symmetry.space_group_name_H-M   'P 1'
#
loop_
_entity.id
_entity.type
_entity.pdbx_description
1 polymer ?
#
loop_
_entity_poly.entity_id
_entity_poly.type
_entity_poly.pdbx_seq_one_letter_code
_entity_poly.pdbx_strand_id
1 'polypeptide(L)' 'MRVTHEIDPESFRLTRVSGAYWRGNQSREQMQRVYGVAFDTKKELED' A
#
# COMPACT_ATOMS: atom_id res chain seq x y z
N MET A 1 12.82 -16.99 -9.33
CA MET A 1 11.55 -16.92 -8.57
C MET A 1 11.75 -15.80 -7.57
N ARG A 2 10.86 -14.81 -7.51
CA ARG A 2 10.94 -13.75 -6.48
C ARG A 2 10.35 -14.28 -5.18
N VAL A 3 10.91 -13.84 -4.06
CA VAL A 3 10.56 -14.32 -2.72
C VAL A 3 10.40 -13.16 -1.76
N THR A 4 9.56 -13.29 -0.74
CA THR A 4 9.18 -12.17 0.13
C THR A 4 10.33 -11.60 0.94
N HIS A 5 11.41 -12.36 1.18
CA HIS A 5 12.59 -11.87 1.86
C HIS A 5 13.42 -10.88 1.02
N GLU A 6 13.12 -10.74 -0.28
CA GLU A 6 13.75 -9.74 -1.15
C GLU A 6 13.23 -8.32 -0.86
N ILE A 7 12.11 -8.17 -0.16
CA ILE A 7 11.57 -6.87 0.24
C ILE A 7 12.17 -6.47 1.58
N ASP A 8 12.93 -5.37 1.59
CA ASP A 8 13.41 -4.76 2.83
C ASP A 8 12.22 -4.21 3.66
N PRO A 9 12.01 -4.69 4.91
CA PRO A 9 10.93 -4.23 5.76
C PRO A 9 10.94 -2.72 6.07
N GLU A 10 12.09 -2.07 5.96
CA GLU A 10 12.23 -0.63 6.20
C GLU A 10 12.03 0.22 4.93
N SER A 11 11.86 -0.41 3.77
CA SER A 11 11.77 0.26 2.46
C SER A 11 10.34 0.45 1.94
N PHE A 12 9.32 0.25 2.80
CA PHE A 12 7.92 0.59 2.48
C PHE A 12 7.21 1.25 3.66
N ARG A 13 6.16 2.02 3.36
CA ARG A 13 5.38 2.75 4.37
C ARG A 13 3.91 2.86 3.98
N LEU A 14 3.03 2.78 4.98
CA LEU A 14 1.61 3.13 4.83
C LEU A 14 1.42 4.66 4.87
N THR A 15 0.62 5.19 3.95
CA THR A 15 0.47 6.64 3.74
C THR A 15 -0.89 7.16 4.15
N ARG A 16 -1.98 6.44 3.86
CA ARG A 16 -3.35 6.90 4.12
C ARG A 16 -4.35 5.75 4.22
N VAL A 17 -5.43 5.97 4.96
CA VAL A 17 -6.65 5.14 4.90
C VAL A 17 -7.78 5.91 4.19
N SER A 18 -8.55 5.24 3.34
CA SER A 18 -9.76 5.81 2.73
C SER A 18 -10.89 4.77 2.65
N GLY A 19 -12.12 5.25 2.48
CA GLY A 19 -13.23 4.42 2.04
C GLY A 19 -13.20 4.25 0.51
N ALA A 20 -13.61 3.10 0.01
CA ALA A 20 -13.90 2.88 -1.41
C ALA A 20 -15.07 1.91 -1.56
N TYR A 21 -16.05 2.25 -2.39
CA TYR A 21 -17.17 1.34 -2.65
C TYR A 21 -16.76 0.21 -3.59
N TRP A 22 -17.35 -0.98 -3.40
CA TRP A 22 -17.05 -2.15 -4.23
C TRP A 22 -17.29 -1.86 -5.71
N ARG A 23 -16.25 -2.08 -6.54
CA ARG A 23 -16.22 -1.72 -7.98
C ARG A 23 -16.60 -0.26 -8.26
N GLY A 24 -16.39 0.65 -7.30
CA GLY A 24 -16.76 2.07 -7.41
C GLY A 24 -18.26 2.35 -7.35
N ASN A 25 -19.09 1.35 -7.07
CA ASN A 25 -20.54 1.53 -7.04
C ASN A 25 -21.04 1.90 -5.64
N GLN A 26 -21.52 3.14 -5.46
CA GLN A 26 -22.00 3.68 -4.19
C GLN A 26 -23.20 2.95 -3.59
N SER A 27 -23.96 2.17 -4.38
CA SER A 27 -25.05 1.34 -3.85
C SER A 27 -24.56 0.03 -3.22
N ARG A 28 -23.26 -0.25 -3.27
CA ARG A 28 -22.64 -1.46 -2.73
C ARG A 28 -21.84 -1.16 -1.47
N GLU A 29 -21.37 -2.22 -0.83
CA GLU A 29 -20.60 -2.14 0.40
C GLU A 29 -19.39 -1.19 0.30
N GLN A 30 -19.20 -0.41 1.36
CA GLN A 30 -18.04 0.46 1.53
C GLN A 30 -16.89 -0.36 2.14
N MET A 31 -15.78 -0.44 1.41
CA MET A 31 -14.55 -1.11 1.84
C MET A 31 -13.56 -0.10 2.43
N GLN A 32 -12.68 -0.60 3.31
CA GLN A 32 -11.52 0.14 3.79
C GLN A 32 -10.33 -0.11 2.87
N ARG A 33 -9.73 0.96 2.36
CA ARG A 33 -8.54 0.94 1.53
C ARG A 33 -7.38 1.54 2.31
N VAL A 34 -6.28 0.82 2.39
CA VAL A 34 -5.02 1.29 2.97
C VAL A 34 -4.02 1.53 1.83
N TYR A 35 -3.48 2.74 1.76
CA TYR A 35 -2.45 3.12 0.79
C TYR A 35 -1.06 2.94 1.38
N GLY A 36 -0.11 2.56 0.54
CA GLY A 36 1.30 2.53 0.87
C GLY A 36 2.18 2.79 -0.35
N VAL A 37 3.44 3.10 -0.08
CA VAL A 37 4.52 3.27 -1.06
C VAL A 37 5.65 2.32 -0.71
N ALA A 38 6.39 1.85 -1.71
CA ALA A 38 7.52 0.93 -1.54
C ALA A 38 8.63 1.31 -2.52
N PHE A 39 9.87 1.20 -2.06
CA PHE A 39 11.10 1.49 -2.79
C PHE A 39 12.07 0.32 -2.64
N ASP A 40 13.17 0.34 -3.40
CA ASP A 40 14.19 -0.71 -3.32
C ASP A 40 15.07 -0.54 -2.07
N THR A 41 15.23 0.69 -1.58
CA THR A 41 16.01 1.00 -0.37
C THR A 41 15.33 2.00 0.57
N LYS A 42 15.67 1.91 1.86
CA LYS A 42 15.15 2.82 2.90
C LYS A 42 15.48 4.28 2.59
N LYS A 43 16.65 4.52 2.00
CA LYS A 43 17.08 5.85 1.61
C LYS A 43 16.14 6.47 0.58
N GLU A 44 15.77 5.73 -0.46
CA GLU A 44 14.84 6.22 -1.50
C GLU A 44 13.42 6.47 -0.96
N LEU A 45 13.04 5.78 0.12
CA LEU A 45 11.78 6.05 0.81
C LEU A 45 11.84 7.36 1.65
N GLU A 46 13.01 7.69 2.20
CA GLU A 46 13.22 8.85 3.07
C GLU A 46 13.57 10.14 2.31
N ASP A 47 14.14 10.02 1.11
CA ASP A 47 14.46 11.11 0.18
C ASP A 47 13.19 11.80 -0.38
#